data_AF-A0A6V7LZZ8-F1
#
_entry.id   AF-A0A6V7LZZ8-F1
#
_cell.length_a   1.000
_cell.length_b   1.000
_cell.length_c   1.000
_cell.angle_alpha   90.00
_cell.angle_beta   90.00
_cell.angle_gamma   90.00
#
_symmetry.space_group_name_H-M   'P 1'
#
loop_
_entity.id
_entity.type
_entity.pdbx_description
1 polymer ?
#
loop_
_entity_poly.entity_id
_entity_poly.type
_entity_poly.pdbx_seq_one_letter_code
_entity_poly.pdbx_strand_id
1 'polypeptide(L)' 'HNAVPRIPKIPGIETFSGKTMHSHDYRRPEDFSGKTVVALGSGPSGIDLSIEISKYANRIYLSHNHK' A
#
# COMPACT_ATOMS: atom_id res chain seq x y z
N HIS A 1 0.58 7.11 19.40
CA HIS A 1 0.18 7.94 18.23
C HIS A 1 0.04 7.16 16.92
N ASN A 2 0.66 5.97 16.75
CA ASN A 2 0.61 5.16 15.51
C ASN A 2 -0.32 3.93 15.56
N ALA A 3 -1.23 3.87 16.53
CA ALA A 3 -2.10 2.71 16.75
C ALA A 3 -3.42 2.79 15.99
N VAL A 4 -3.91 4.00 15.69
CA VAL A 4 -5.20 4.20 15.00
C VAL A 4 -4.92 4.67 13.57
N PRO A 5 -5.27 3.88 12.54
CA PRO A 5 -5.00 4.22 11.15
C PRO A 5 -5.90 5.35 10.65
N ARG A 6 -5.38 6.17 9.74
CA ARG A 6 -6.16 7.19 9.01
C ARG A 6 -6.41 6.70 7.59
N ILE A 7 -7.60 6.16 7.36
CA ILE A 7 -7.97 5.62 6.05
C ILE A 7 -8.55 6.75 5.18
N PRO A 8 -7.94 7.09 4.04
CA PRO A 8 -8.52 8.05 3.11
C PRO A 8 -9.74 7.46 2.41
N LYS A 9 -10.73 8.30 2.09
CA LYS A 9 -11.81 7.91 1.18
C LYS A 9 -11.29 7.95 -0.25
N ILE A 10 -11.37 6.84 -0.95
CA ILE A 10 -10.98 6.70 -2.35
C ILE A 10 -12.27 6.47 -3.15
N PRO A 11 -12.68 7.38 -4.05
CA PRO A 11 -13.87 7.17 -4.87
C PRO A 11 -13.78 5.87 -5.69
N GLY A 12 -14.83 5.05 -5.68
CA GLY A 12 -14.90 3.80 -6.44
C GLY A 12 -14.22 2.60 -5.77
N ILE A 13 -13.58 2.77 -4.61
CA ILE A 13 -12.85 1.70 -3.91
C ILE A 13 -13.74 0.55 -3.47
N GLU A 14 -15.03 0.80 -3.25
CA GLU A 14 -16.04 -0.19 -2.89
C GLU A 14 -16.30 -1.21 -4.00
N THR A 15 -16.00 -0.87 -5.25
CA THR A 15 -16.12 -1.77 -6.41
C THR A 15 -14.80 -2.46 -6.77
N PHE A 16 -13.71 -2.13 -6.07
CA PHE A 16 -12.42 -2.74 -6.31
C PHE A 16 -12.42 -4.20 -5.84
N SER A 17 -12.23 -5.13 -6.77
CA SER A 17 -12.21 -6.57 -6.49
C SER A 17 -10.91 -7.07 -5.86
N GLY A 18 -9.86 -6.25 -5.85
CA GLY A 18 -8.60 -6.57 -5.20
C GLY A 18 -8.62 -6.34 -3.68
N LYS A 19 -7.54 -6.73 -3.02
CA LYS A 19 -7.39 -6.53 -1.57
C LYS A 19 -6.97 -5.08 -1.27
N THR A 20 -7.64 -4.45 -0.33
CA THR A 20 -7.24 -3.18 0.27
C THR A 20 -6.70 -3.42 1.68
N MET A 21 -5.72 -2.62 2.10
CA MET A 21 -5.17 -2.65 3.46
C MET A 21 -4.46 -1.35 3.81
N HIS A 22 -4.38 -1.04 5.11
CA HIS A 22 -3.54 0.04 5.60
C HIS A 22 -2.14 -0.50 5.97
N SER A 23 -1.12 0.37 5.94
CA SER A 23 0.25 0.01 6.34
C SER A 23 0.34 -0.51 7.79
N HIS A 24 -0.60 -0.10 8.64
CA HIS A 24 -0.73 -0.60 10.02
C HIS A 24 -0.96 -2.11 10.09
N ASP A 25 -1.62 -2.69 9.08
CA ASP A 25 -1.95 -4.11 9.01
C ASP A 25 -0.92 -4.93 8.21
N TYR A 26 0.08 -4.27 7.62
CA TYR A 26 1.17 -4.94 6.91
C TYR A 26 2.00 -5.80 7.86
N ARG A 27 2.37 -7.01 7.43
CA ARG A 27 3.20 -7.92 8.21
C ARG A 27 4.35 -8.53 7.43
N ARG A 28 4.14 -8.92 6.17
CA ARG A 28 5.11 -9.67 5.36
C ARG A 28 5.03 -9.29 3.87
N PRO A 29 6.15 -9.12 3.16
CA PRO A 29 6.14 -8.77 1.75
C PRO A 29 5.75 -9.94 0.83
N GLU A 30 5.93 -11.19 1.29
CA GLU A 30 5.58 -12.40 0.54
C GLU A 30 4.09 -12.47 0.18
N ASP A 31 3.22 -11.86 1.00
CA ASP A 31 1.78 -11.78 0.77
C ASP A 31 1.42 -11.05 -0.55
N PHE A 32 2.39 -10.34 -1.13
CA PHE A 32 2.26 -9.59 -2.39
C PHE A 32 2.95 -10.27 -3.57
N SER A 33 3.48 -11.48 -3.39
CA SER A 33 4.20 -12.20 -4.45
C SER A 33 3.39 -12.33 -5.73
N GLY A 34 3.96 -11.90 -6.86
CA GLY A 34 3.32 -11.93 -8.18
C GLY A 34 2.15 -10.95 -8.38
N LYS A 35 1.82 -10.12 -7.37
CA LYS A 35 0.72 -9.15 -7.47
C LYS A 35 1.17 -7.83 -8.11
N THR A 36 0.21 -7.10 -8.65
CA THR A 36 0.36 -5.68 -8.97
C THR A 36 -0.18 -4.86 -7.80
N VAL A 37 0.66 -4.01 -7.22
CA VAL A 37 0.38 -3.28 -5.98
C VAL A 37 0.42 -1.78 -6.23
N VAL A 38 -0.49 -1.04 -5.59
CA VAL A 38 -0.43 0.43 -5.51
C VAL A 38 -0.24 0.82 -4.05
N ALA A 39 0.86 1.50 -3.74
CA ALA A 39 1.09 2.11 -2.43
C ALA A 39 0.62 3.57 -2.47
N LEU A 40 -0.41 3.88 -1.69
CA LEU A 40 -0.95 5.24 -1.58
C LEU A 40 -0.27 5.97 -0.41
N GLY A 41 0.47 7.04 -0.73
CA GLY A 41 1.19 7.89 0.21
C GLY A 41 2.70 7.59 0.27
N SER A 42 3.51 8.65 0.30
CA SER A 42 4.98 8.60 0.35
C SER A 42 5.57 9.00 1.72
N GLY A 43 4.82 8.77 2.80
CA GLY A 43 5.38 8.85 4.15
C GLY A 43 6.44 7.73 4.37
N PRO A 44 7.19 7.76 5.49
CA PRO A 44 8.25 6.79 5.75
C PRO A 44 7.80 5.33 5.56
N SER A 45 6.67 4.93 6.15
CA SER A 45 6.11 3.59 5.95
C SER A 45 5.74 3.30 4.50
N GLY A 46 5.18 4.26 3.76
CA GLY A 46 4.82 4.05 2.36
C GLY A 46 6.03 3.78 1.47
N ILE A 47 7.14 4.47 1.73
CA ILE A 47 8.41 4.29 1.01
C ILE A 47 9.02 2.93 1.38
N ASP A 48 9.21 2.65 2.67
CA ASP A 48 9.88 1.42 3.13
C ASP A 48 9.12 0.16 2.69
N LEU A 49 7.79 0.16 2.84
CA LEU A 49 6.95 -0.95 2.38
C LEU A 49 7.02 -1.12 0.86
N SER A 50 7.05 -0.01 0.11
CA SER A 50 7.14 -0.10 -1.35
C SER A 50 8.45 -0.76 -1.79
N ILE A 51 9.56 -0.41 -1.14
CA ILE A 51 10.87 -1.02 -1.38
C ILE A 51 10.84 -2.50 -1.01
N GLU A 52 10.30 -2.87 0.15
CA GLU A 52 10.24 -4.26 0.60
C GLU A 52 9.36 -5.12 -0.31
N ILE A 53 8.14 -4.66 -0.62
CA ILE A 53 7.18 -5.34 -1.48
C ILE A 53 7.70 -5.47 -2.92
N SER A 54 8.49 -4.48 -3.41
CA SER A 54 9.03 -4.51 -4.78
C SER A 54 9.88 -5.74 -5.09
N LYS A 55 10.43 -6.41 -4.07
CA LYS A 55 11.23 -7.64 -4.21
C LYS A 55 10.38 -8.88 -4.54
N TYR A 56 9.09 -8.84 -4.26
CA TYR A 56 8.17 -9.99 -4.37
C TYR A 56 7.03 -9.73 -5.36
N ALA A 57 6.51 -8.50 -5.40
CA ALA A 57 5.45 -8.11 -6.31
C ALA A 57 5.89 -8.16 -7.77
N ASN A 58 4.97 -8.49 -8.67
CA ASN A 58 5.21 -8.39 -10.11
C ASN A 58 5.39 -6.92 -10.53
N ARG A 59 4.67 -6.00 -9.88
CA ARG A 59 4.81 -4.56 -10.08
C ARG A 59 4.31 -3.79 -8.89
N ILE A 60 4.96 -2.67 -8.59
CA ILE A 60 4.49 -1.72 -7.59
C ILE A 60 4.46 -0.29 -8.15
N TYR A 61 3.39 0.43 -7.86
CA TYR A 61 3.24 1.85 -8.15
C TYR A 61 3.16 2.63 -6.85
N LEU A 62 4.04 3.62 -6.67
CA LEU A 62 3.95 4.58 -5.58
C LEU A 62 3.13 5.78 -6.05
N SER A 63 1.95 5.98 -5.46
CA SER A 63 1.06 7.11 -5.76
C SER A 63 1.03 8.04 -4.56
N HIS A 64 1.44 9.29 -4.75
CA HIS A 64 1.40 10.31 -3.70
C HIS A 64 1.04 11.67 -4.28
N ASN A 65 0.50 12.55 -3.45
CA ASN A 65 0.23 13.92 -3.86
C ASN A 65 1.55 14.62 -4.18
N HIS A 66 1.55 15.44 -5.24
CA HIS A 66 2.58 16.47 -5.38
C HIS A 66 2.41 17.46 -4.22
N LYS A 67 3.51 17.78 -3.55
CA LYS A 67 3.55 18.90 -2.61
C LYS A 67 3.49 20.21 -3.37
#